data_AF-A0A938E7W4-F1
#
_entry.id   AF-A0A938E7W4-F1
#
_cell.length_a   1.000
_cell.length_b   1.000
_cell.length_c   1.000
_cell.angle_alpha   90.00
_cell.angle_beta   90.00
_cell.angle_gamma   90.00
#
_symmetry.space_group_name_H-M   'P 1'
#
loop_
_entity.id
_entity.type
_entity.pdbx_description
1 polymer ?
#
loop_
_entity_poly.entity_id
_entity_poly.type
_entity_poly.pdbx_seq_one_letter_code
_entity_poly.pdbx_strand_id
1 'polypeptide(L)'
;MTSIEAIAPITRTISVRCDTETAFRVFTHEVATWWPLETHALHPGAVREVVWEEQVGGEVYEISTGGERAHWADVTAWDPPHRLAIAWKVNPEALAATDVEVTFTPEGDGTRVDLVHSGWERLGDTAAETRGNDDGGWVTVLGRYEAALDR
;
A
#
# COMPACT_ATOMS: atom_id res chain seq x y z
N MET A 1 -13.56 27.63 14.03
CA MET A 1 -12.64 26.48 14.13
C MET A 1 -13.46 25.27 13.73
N THR A 2 -13.38 24.86 12.48
CA THR A 2 -14.07 23.65 12.01
C THR A 2 -13.30 22.47 12.61
N SER A 3 -13.92 21.73 13.54
CA SER A 3 -13.36 20.46 13.98
C SER A 3 -13.32 19.55 12.76
N ILE A 4 -12.12 19.13 12.37
CA ILE A 4 -11.95 18.06 11.41
C ILE A 4 -12.42 16.81 12.15
N GLU A 5 -13.59 16.29 11.79
CA GLU A 5 -14.13 15.06 12.39
C GLU A 5 -13.22 13.91 11.96
N ALA A 6 -12.61 13.22 12.94
CA ALA A 6 -11.69 12.13 12.67
C ALA A 6 -12.48 10.95 12.09
N ILE A 7 -12.21 10.62 10.83
CA ILE A 7 -12.77 9.44 10.18
C ILE A 7 -11.93 8.24 10.60
N ALA A 8 -12.59 7.16 11.03
CA ALA A 8 -11.91 5.95 11.48
C ALA A 8 -10.91 5.45 10.42
N PRO A 9 -9.82 4.76 10.79
CA PRO A 9 -8.91 4.12 9.85
C PRO A 9 -9.48 2.80 9.31
N ILE A 10 -9.00 2.36 8.16
CA ILE A 10 -9.21 0.99 7.67
C ILE A 10 -8.14 0.15 8.34
N THR A 11 -8.52 -0.98 8.94
CA THR A 11 -7.58 -1.94 9.51
C THR A 11 -7.84 -3.30 8.91
N ARG A 12 -6.79 -3.92 8.38
CA ARG A 12 -6.82 -5.28 7.85
C ARG A 12 -5.65 -6.06 8.43
N THR A 13 -5.90 -7.34 8.69
CA THR A 13 -4.90 -8.26 9.20
C THR A 13 -5.00 -9.56 8.41
N ILE A 14 -3.87 -10.08 7.96
CA ILE A 14 -3.74 -11.41 7.35
C ILE A 14 -2.56 -12.14 8.00
N SER A 15 -2.53 -13.47 7.88
CA SER A 15 -1.40 -14.29 8.33
C SER A 15 -0.84 -15.07 7.15
N VAL A 16 0.48 -14.98 6.92
CA VAL A 16 1.17 -15.64 5.81
C VAL A 16 2.14 -16.70 6.32
N ARG A 17 2.34 -17.78 5.56
CA ARG A 17 3.13 -18.96 5.96
C ARG A 17 4.61 -18.85 5.61
N CYS A 18 5.21 -17.70 5.85
CA CYS A 18 6.63 -17.45 5.66
C CYS A 18 7.19 -16.58 6.78
N ASP A 19 8.52 -16.55 6.89
CA ASP A 19 9.21 -15.63 7.78
C ASP A 19 9.00 -14.16 7.36
N THR A 20 9.28 -13.25 8.29
CA THR A 20 9.02 -11.82 8.15
C THR A 20 9.89 -11.18 7.06
N GLU A 21 11.11 -11.69 6.84
CA GLU A 21 12.01 -11.19 5.80
C GLU A 21 11.47 -11.52 4.41
N THR A 22 10.98 -12.76 4.22
CA THR A 22 10.32 -13.18 2.99
C THR A 22 9.04 -12.39 2.74
N ALA A 23 8.19 -12.21 3.75
CA ALA A 23 6.96 -11.42 3.64
C ALA A 23 7.28 -9.98 3.21
N PHE A 24 8.16 -9.30 3.95
CA PHE A 24 8.56 -7.93 3.63
C PHE A 24 9.12 -7.82 2.21
N ARG A 25 10.03 -8.73 1.84
CA ARG A 25 10.66 -8.72 0.51
C ARG A 25 9.63 -8.84 -0.61
N VAL A 26 8.68 -9.78 -0.51
CA VAL A 26 7.64 -9.97 -1.54
C VAL A 26 6.72 -8.76 -1.59
N PHE A 27 6.41 -8.17 -0.43
CA PHE A 27 5.59 -6.96 -0.36
C PHE A 27 6.22 -5.77 -1.07
N THR A 28 7.55 -5.62 -1.05
CA THR A 28 8.24 -4.44 -1.57
C THR A 28 8.91 -4.65 -2.93
N HIS A 29 9.68 -5.73 -3.10
CA HIS A 29 10.46 -5.95 -4.33
C HIS A 29 9.70 -6.75 -5.38
N GLU A 30 8.65 -7.47 -4.98
CA GLU A 30 7.86 -8.31 -5.88
C GLU A 30 6.43 -7.80 -6.06
N VAL A 31 6.18 -6.51 -5.78
CA VAL A 31 4.87 -5.85 -5.89
C VAL A 31 4.18 -6.15 -7.22
N ALA A 32 4.93 -6.11 -8.33
CA ALA A 32 4.38 -6.35 -9.66
C ALA A 32 3.85 -7.78 -9.88
N THR A 33 4.19 -8.73 -9.00
CA THR A 33 3.73 -10.13 -9.08
C THR A 33 2.36 -10.35 -8.44
N TRP A 34 1.94 -9.47 -7.52
CA TRP A 34 0.72 -9.66 -6.72
C TRP A 34 -0.21 -8.45 -6.71
N TRP A 35 0.30 -7.23 -6.87
CA TRP A 35 -0.53 -6.04 -6.95
C TRP A 35 -1.42 -6.09 -8.21
N PRO A 36 -2.70 -5.67 -8.13
CA PRO A 36 -3.61 -5.69 -9.28
C PRO A 36 -3.32 -4.58 -10.31
N LEU A 37 -2.17 -4.68 -10.98
CA LEU A 37 -1.69 -3.70 -11.96
C LEU A 37 -2.64 -3.49 -13.15
N GLU A 38 -3.54 -4.44 -13.44
CA GLU A 38 -4.55 -4.25 -14.49
C GLU A 38 -5.63 -3.21 -14.15
N THR A 39 -5.83 -2.92 -12.87
CA THR A 39 -6.93 -2.06 -12.39
C THR A 39 -6.47 -0.93 -11.47
N HIS A 40 -5.33 -1.09 -10.79
CA HIS A 40 -4.83 -0.15 -9.77
C HIS A 40 -3.47 0.47 -10.12
N ALA A 41 -3.05 0.36 -11.38
CA ALA A 41 -1.88 1.06 -11.92
C ALA A 41 -2.28 2.33 -12.69
N LEU A 42 -1.33 3.26 -12.85
CA LEU A 42 -1.51 4.44 -13.69
C LEU A 42 -1.33 4.13 -15.19
N HIS A 43 -0.57 3.08 -15.53
CA HIS A 43 -0.41 2.52 -16.87
C HIS A 43 -0.94 1.07 -16.94
N PRO A 44 -2.26 0.84 -16.83
CA PRO A 44 -2.82 -0.51 -16.80
C PRO A 44 -2.47 -1.29 -18.06
N GLY A 45 -1.98 -2.53 -17.87
CA GLY A 45 -1.51 -3.40 -18.96
C GLY A 45 -0.15 -3.03 -19.56
N ALA A 46 0.49 -1.97 -19.07
CA ALA A 46 1.80 -1.52 -19.52
C ALA A 46 2.79 -1.30 -18.37
N VAL A 47 2.53 -1.77 -17.14
CA VAL A 47 3.50 -1.71 -16.04
C VAL A 47 4.55 -2.80 -16.20
N ARG A 48 5.82 -2.40 -16.21
CA ARG A 48 6.98 -3.30 -16.23
C ARG A 48 7.43 -3.67 -14.82
N GLU A 49 7.54 -2.68 -13.94
CA GLU A 49 7.94 -2.87 -12.55
C GLU A 49 7.35 -1.77 -11.64
N VAL A 50 7.27 -2.05 -10.35
CA VAL A 50 6.98 -1.06 -9.30
C VAL A 50 8.22 -0.98 -8.42
N VAL A 51 8.69 0.25 -8.19
CA VAL A 51 9.93 0.54 -7.49
C VAL A 51 9.62 1.22 -6.17
N TRP A 52 10.28 0.74 -5.11
CA TRP A 52 10.34 1.40 -3.82
C TRP A 52 11.72 2.02 -3.64
N GLU A 53 11.79 3.30 -3.33
CA GLU A 53 12.99 3.89 -2.79
C GLU A 53 13.05 3.62 -1.29
N GLU A 54 13.93 2.70 -0.90
CA GLU A 54 14.02 2.03 0.41
C GLU A 54 14.53 2.93 1.55
N GLN A 55 13.99 4.13 1.68
CA GLN A 55 14.37 5.12 2.69
C GLN A 55 13.25 6.12 2.94
N VAL A 56 13.22 6.72 4.13
CA VAL A 56 12.32 7.84 4.43
C VAL A 56 12.61 9.02 3.51
N GLY A 57 11.56 9.56 2.89
CA GLY A 57 11.63 10.61 1.88
C GLY A 57 11.91 10.10 0.46
N GLY A 58 11.96 8.78 0.26
CA GLY A 58 11.96 8.18 -1.07
C GLY A 58 10.57 8.07 -1.69
N GLU A 59 10.48 7.72 -2.97
CA GLU A 59 9.23 7.55 -3.71
C GLU A 59 8.88 6.07 -3.96
N VAL A 60 7.59 5.80 -4.09
CA VAL A 60 7.03 4.59 -4.69
C VAL A 60 6.45 4.97 -6.04
N TYR A 61 6.89 4.30 -7.11
CA TYR A 61 6.45 4.60 -8.46
C TYR A 61 6.44 3.37 -9.35
N GLU A 62 5.59 3.36 -10.36
CA GLU A 62 5.62 2.36 -11.43
C GLU A 62 6.47 2.85 -12.60
N ILE A 63 7.07 1.91 -13.33
CA ILE A 63 7.72 2.15 -14.62
C ILE A 63 6.96 1.41 -15.70
N SER A 64 6.51 2.12 -16.73
CA SER A 64 5.83 1.53 -17.87
C SER A 64 6.80 0.73 -18.76
N THR A 65 6.27 -0.11 -19.65
CA THR A 65 7.04 -0.81 -20.69
C THR A 65 7.71 0.17 -21.67
N GLY A 66 7.21 1.40 -21.76
CA GLY A 66 7.82 2.52 -22.51
C GLY A 66 8.92 3.26 -21.74
N GLY A 67 9.11 2.97 -20.45
CA GLY A 67 10.11 3.62 -19.59
C GLY A 67 9.61 4.86 -18.87
N GLU A 68 8.33 5.20 -18.98
CA GLU A 68 7.73 6.33 -18.27
C GLU A 68 7.54 6.00 -16.79
N ARG A 69 7.76 6.98 -15.91
CA ARG A 69 7.57 6.85 -14.46
C ARG A 69 6.24 7.47 -14.04
N ALA A 70 5.52 6.79 -13.17
CA ALA A 70 4.28 7.27 -12.58
C ALA A 70 4.32 7.15 -11.06
N HIS A 71 4.26 8.28 -10.36
CA HIS A 71 4.33 8.36 -8.90
C HIS A 71 3.07 7.80 -8.23
N TRP A 72 3.25 6.98 -7.19
CA TRP A 72 2.17 6.44 -6.37
C TRP A 72 2.12 7.10 -4.98
N ALA A 73 3.25 7.18 -4.29
CA ALA A 73 3.30 7.62 -2.90
C ALA A 73 4.73 8.00 -2.46
N ASP A 74 4.84 8.81 -1.40
CA ASP A 74 6.10 9.09 -0.71
C ASP A 74 6.31 8.14 0.47
N VAL A 75 7.52 7.64 0.70
CA VAL A 75 7.88 6.79 1.84
C VAL A 75 8.07 7.63 3.09
N THR A 76 7.26 7.36 4.11
CA THR A 76 7.26 8.07 5.40
C THR A 76 7.87 7.26 6.53
N ALA A 77 7.95 5.93 6.40
CA ALA A 77 8.71 5.07 7.29
C ALA A 77 9.31 3.88 6.53
N TRP A 78 10.52 3.48 6.90
CA TRP A 78 11.19 2.31 6.36
C TRP A 78 12.04 1.63 7.44
N ASP A 79 11.60 0.47 7.92
CA ASP A 79 12.23 -0.30 8.99
C ASP A 79 12.16 -1.81 8.66
N PRO A 80 12.98 -2.28 7.69
CA PRO A 80 12.94 -3.67 7.26
C PRO A 80 13.45 -4.63 8.35
N PRO A 81 12.84 -5.83 8.50
CA PRO A 81 11.69 -6.34 7.75
C PRO A 81 10.33 -6.03 8.43
N HIS A 82 10.28 -5.13 9.41
CA HIS A 82 9.17 -5.04 10.35
C HIS A 82 8.09 -4.03 9.96
N ARG A 83 8.44 -2.93 9.30
CA ARG A 83 7.50 -1.84 9.07
C ARG A 83 7.85 -0.99 7.86
N LEU A 84 6.81 -0.56 7.15
CA LEU A 84 6.88 0.51 6.16
C LEU A 84 5.64 1.40 6.29
N ALA A 85 5.77 2.66 5.90
CA ALA A 85 4.64 3.57 5.78
C ALA A 85 4.83 4.51 4.60
N ILE A 86 3.72 4.91 3.98
CA ILE A 86 3.69 5.78 2.81
C ILE A 86 2.59 6.84 2.92
N ALA A 87 2.86 8.03 2.38
CA ALA A 87 1.86 9.05 2.09
C ALA A 87 1.23 8.73 0.73
N TRP A 88 0.09 8.05 0.78
CA TRP A 88 -0.63 7.55 -0.40
C TRP A 88 -1.29 8.68 -1.17
N LYS A 89 -0.82 8.94 -2.39
CA LYS A 89 -1.40 9.95 -3.28
C LYS A 89 -1.22 9.57 -4.76
N VAL A 90 -1.84 8.46 -5.16
CA VAL A 90 -1.79 7.99 -6.55
C VAL A 90 -2.60 8.87 -7.51
N ASN A 91 -3.69 9.50 -7.03
CA ASN A 91 -4.43 10.49 -7.80
C ASN A 91 -3.82 11.89 -7.58
N PRO A 92 -3.20 12.52 -8.59
CA PRO A 92 -2.62 13.85 -8.44
C PRO A 92 -3.66 14.93 -8.14
N GLU A 93 -4.93 14.72 -8.52
CA GLU A 93 -6.04 15.63 -8.24
C GLU A 93 -6.58 15.51 -6.81
N ALA A 94 -6.15 14.49 -6.04
CA ALA A 94 -6.55 14.36 -4.64
C ALA A 94 -6.11 15.58 -3.83
N LEU A 95 -7.00 16.07 -2.97
CA LEU A 95 -6.78 17.25 -2.14
C LEU A 95 -5.56 17.08 -1.22
N ALA A 96 -5.35 15.88 -0.69
CA ALA A 96 -4.26 15.54 0.20
C ALA A 96 -3.90 14.06 0.07
N ALA A 97 -2.72 13.69 0.55
CA ALA A 97 -2.35 12.30 0.74
C ALA A 97 -3.04 11.70 1.97
N THR A 98 -3.36 10.42 1.94
CA THR A 98 -3.70 9.59 3.11
C THR A 98 -2.48 8.81 3.57
N ASP A 99 -2.55 8.13 4.72
CA ASP A 99 -1.41 7.36 5.23
C ASP A 99 -1.69 5.87 5.19
N VAL A 100 -0.82 5.10 4.55
CA VAL A 100 -0.84 3.63 4.59
C VAL A 100 0.37 3.14 5.37
N GLU A 101 0.13 2.38 6.42
CA GLU A 101 1.17 1.72 7.22
C GLU A 101 0.99 0.21 7.18
N VAL A 102 2.08 -0.52 7.00
CA VAL A 102 2.11 -1.97 6.98
C VAL A 102 3.17 -2.47 7.97
N THR A 103 2.76 -3.35 8.87
CA THR A 103 3.62 -3.96 9.88
C THR A 103 3.65 -5.48 9.71
N PHE A 104 4.83 -6.06 9.84
CA PHE A 104 5.09 -7.49 9.74
C PHE A 104 5.58 -8.01 11.08
N THR A 105 4.78 -8.86 11.73
CA THR A 105 5.07 -9.41 13.06
C THR A 105 5.22 -10.93 12.99
N PRO A 106 6.30 -11.51 13.51
CA PRO A 106 6.42 -12.97 13.64
C PRO A 106 5.24 -13.55 14.44
N GLU A 107 4.61 -14.61 13.92
CA GLU A 107 3.47 -15.27 14.53
C GLU A 107 3.56 -16.79 14.32
N GLY A 108 4.03 -17.51 15.35
CA GLY A 108 4.31 -18.95 15.24
C GLY A 108 5.38 -19.24 14.19
N ASP A 109 5.06 -20.11 13.23
CA ASP A 109 5.92 -20.45 12.08
C ASP A 109 5.68 -19.53 10.86
N GLY A 110 4.90 -18.45 11.01
CA GLY A 110 4.56 -17.52 9.94
C GLY A 110 4.69 -16.06 10.36
N THR A 111 4.05 -15.17 9.60
CA THR A 111 4.06 -13.73 9.82
C THR A 111 2.64 -13.17 9.76
N ARG A 112 2.25 -12.40 10.77
CA ARG A 112 1.05 -11.57 10.72
C ARG A 112 1.38 -10.25 10.04
N VAL A 113 0.59 -9.90 9.03
CA VAL A 113 0.68 -8.62 8.31
C VAL A 113 -0.51 -7.76 8.67
N ASP A 114 -0.24 -6.63 9.29
CA ASP A 114 -1.22 -5.64 9.72
C ASP A 114 -1.12 -4.41 8.81
N LEU A 115 -2.23 -4.02 8.18
CA LEU A 115 -2.35 -2.84 7.33
C LEU A 115 -3.32 -1.83 7.94
N VAL A 116 -2.87 -0.58 8.04
CA VAL A 116 -3.69 0.55 8.50
C VAL A 116 -3.70 1.64 7.42
N HIS A 117 -4.89 2.04 6.97
CA HIS A 117 -5.07 3.18 6.07
C HIS A 117 -5.87 4.28 6.78
N SER A 118 -5.25 5.43 7.01
CA SER A 118 -5.78 6.54 7.82
C SER A 118 -5.58 7.90 7.14
N GLY A 119 -5.96 9.00 7.82
CA GLY A 119 -5.81 10.35 7.28
C GLY A 119 -6.92 10.81 6.32
N TRP A 120 -8.04 10.07 6.28
CA TRP A 120 -9.18 10.31 5.40
C TRP A 120 -9.76 11.70 5.52
N GLU A 121 -9.76 12.27 6.72
CA GLU A 121 -10.33 13.58 7.03
C GLU A 121 -9.70 14.72 6.23
N ARG A 122 -8.49 14.52 5.68
CA ARG A 122 -7.82 15.48 4.79
C ARG A 122 -8.45 15.56 3.40
N LEU A 123 -9.26 14.57 3.01
CA LEU A 123 -9.96 14.53 1.72
C LEU A 123 -11.26 15.34 1.71
N GLY A 124 -11.60 16.01 2.82
CA GLY A 124 -12.78 16.86 2.95
C GLY A 124 -14.07 16.10 2.64
N ASP A 125 -14.92 16.69 1.79
CA ASP A 125 -16.26 16.18 1.51
C ASP A 125 -16.27 14.79 0.84
N THR A 126 -15.17 14.38 0.20
CA THR A 126 -15.06 13.07 -0.48
C THR A 126 -14.62 11.94 0.45
N ALA A 127 -14.23 12.26 1.70
CA ALA A 127 -13.51 11.32 2.56
C ALA A 127 -14.28 10.03 2.88
N ALA A 128 -15.59 10.12 3.14
CA ALA A 128 -16.40 8.97 3.51
C ALA A 128 -16.60 8.00 2.32
N GLU A 129 -16.78 8.53 1.11
CA GLU A 129 -16.93 7.73 -0.11
C GLU A 129 -15.61 7.05 -0.48
N THR A 130 -14.51 7.81 -0.51
CA THR A 130 -13.17 7.27 -0.83
C THR A 130 -12.78 6.16 0.14
N ARG A 131 -12.98 6.38 1.45
CA ARG A 131 -12.75 5.35 2.48
C ARG A 131 -13.55 4.07 2.21
N GLY A 132 -14.83 4.20 1.87
CA GLY A 132 -15.71 3.06 1.63
C GLY A 132 -15.25 2.22 0.44
N ASN A 133 -14.80 2.87 -0.64
CA ASN A 133 -14.27 2.20 -1.82
C ASN A 133 -12.95 1.47 -1.51
N ASP A 134 -12.03 2.12 -0.80
CA ASP A 134 -10.73 1.55 -0.45
C ASP A 134 -10.83 0.36 0.53
N ASP A 135 -11.85 0.32 1.41
CA ASP A 135 -12.05 -0.80 2.33
C ASP A 135 -12.29 -2.13 1.59
N GLY A 136 -13.06 -2.09 0.51
CA GLY A 136 -13.26 -3.23 -0.40
C GLY A 136 -12.03 -3.51 -1.26
N GLY A 137 -11.32 -2.46 -1.71
CA GLY A 137 -10.08 -2.59 -2.48
C GLY A 137 -9.00 -3.37 -1.73
N TRP A 138 -8.76 -3.02 -0.46
CA TRP A 138 -7.73 -3.67 0.36
C TRP A 138 -7.97 -5.17 0.59
N VAL A 139 -9.23 -5.63 0.66
CA VAL A 139 -9.54 -7.07 0.74
C VAL A 139 -9.03 -7.80 -0.49
N THR A 140 -9.26 -7.24 -1.67
CA THR A 140 -8.81 -7.84 -2.94
C THR A 140 -7.29 -7.81 -3.04
N VAL A 141 -6.66 -6.68 -2.70
CA VAL A 141 -5.21 -6.48 -2.77
C VAL A 141 -4.46 -7.45 -1.84
N LEU A 142 -4.86 -7.54 -0.57
CA LEU A 142 -4.21 -8.42 0.40
C LEU A 142 -4.44 -9.91 0.09
N GLY A 143 -5.60 -10.28 -0.46
CA GLY A 143 -5.84 -11.65 -0.91
C GLY A 143 -4.91 -12.08 -2.06
N ARG A 144 -4.53 -11.16 -2.96
CA ARG A 144 -3.53 -11.46 -4.01
C ARG A 144 -2.13 -11.61 -3.44
N TYR A 145 -1.78 -10.78 -2.47
CA TYR A 145 -0.50 -10.88 -1.77
C TYR A 145 -0.34 -12.22 -1.04
N GLU A 146 -1.37 -12.64 -0.29
CA GLU A 146 -1.40 -13.96 0.36
C GLU A 146 -1.21 -15.10 -0.67
N ALA A 147 -1.97 -15.06 -1.77
CA ALA A 147 -1.87 -16.06 -2.84
C ALA A 147 -0.52 -16.09 -3.58
N ALA A 148 0.24 -15.00 -3.54
CA ALA A 148 1.59 -14.95 -4.13
C ALA A 148 2.63 -15.64 -3.23
N LEU A 149 2.40 -15.66 -1.92
CA LEU A 149 3.28 -16.30 -0.93
C LEU A 149 2.98 -17.79 -0.72
N ASP A 150 1.79 -18.26 -1.06
CA ASP A 150 1.37 -19.67 -0.94
C ASP A 150 1.88 -20.59 -2.07
N ARG A 151 2.84 -20.13 -2.88
CA ARG A 151 3.32 -20.81 -4.10
C ARG A 151 4.48 -21.77 -3.88
#